data_AF-A0A6J2YBJ3-F1
#
_entry.id   AF-A0A6J2YBJ3-F1
#
_cell.length_a   1.000
_cell.length_b   1.000
_cell.length_c   1.000
_cell.angle_alpha   90.00
_cell.angle_beta   90.00
_cell.angle_gamma   90.00
#
_symmetry.space_group_name_H-M   'P 1'
#
loop_
_entity.id
_entity.type
_entity.pdbx_description
1 polymer ?
#
loop_
_entity_poly.entity_id
_entity_poly.type
_entity_poly.pdbx_seq_one_letter_code
_entity_poly.pdbx_strand_id
1 'polypeptide(L)'
;MRMALPTIPLSCSPKVNQVLECPLVDAVATNLLAPVKTERDILENSMLEDDPNANCAVAEPQEVVTGPRWGPQHRGAQELANLYSGGKRIQECICVAMCLTLMAVNLVFILFHIRIERLSFVLVVAFFGIVTADFCSGFVHWAADTWGSVELPVIGKNFLRPFREHHIDPTSITRHDFIETNGDNFMVTIPFLSRMVWDFIALTEEDVQKKFAWNCYVFLLAIFVAMTNQIHKWSHTYFGLPSWVVFLQEYHIILPRRHHRIHHVAPHETYFCITTGWLNWPLEKLRFWSGLEVVIEAVTGFKPRADDLKWAEKRK
;
A
#
# COMPACT_ATOMS: atom_id res chain seq x y z
N MET A 1 28.53 -0.32 -39.07
CA MET A 1 27.94 -1.34 -38.21
C MET A 1 26.67 -0.73 -37.62
N ARG A 2 25.49 -0.98 -38.21
CA ARG A 2 24.22 -0.43 -37.72
C ARG A 2 23.86 -1.22 -36.46
N MET A 3 23.74 -0.56 -35.31
CA MET A 3 23.15 -1.19 -34.13
C MET A 3 21.74 -1.61 -34.49
N ALA A 4 21.45 -2.90 -34.39
CA ALA A 4 20.10 -3.42 -34.58
C ALA A 4 19.23 -2.83 -33.46
N LEU A 5 18.15 -2.13 -33.84
CA LEU A 5 17.10 -1.73 -32.90
C LEU A 5 16.50 -3.02 -32.30
N PRO A 6 16.29 -3.09 -30.97
CA PRO A 6 15.61 -4.22 -30.37
C PRO A 6 14.22 -4.36 -30.99
N THR A 7 13.90 -5.57 -31.47
CA THR A 7 12.58 -5.89 -32.00
C THR A 7 11.58 -5.96 -30.86
N ILE A 8 10.77 -4.91 -30.70
CA ILE A 8 9.72 -4.82 -29.68
C ILE A 8 8.55 -5.74 -30.09
N PRO A 9 8.06 -6.63 -29.23
CA PRO A 9 6.90 -7.46 -29.55
C PRO A 9 5.60 -6.62 -29.64
N LEU A 10 4.70 -7.03 -30.53
CA LEU A 10 3.44 -6.38 -30.95
C LEU A 10 2.39 -6.10 -29.85
N SER A 11 2.68 -6.32 -28.56
CA SER A 11 1.72 -6.26 -27.45
C SER A 11 1.75 -4.96 -26.64
N CYS A 12 2.65 -4.02 -26.94
CA CYS A 12 2.81 -2.81 -26.15
C CYS A 12 1.76 -1.73 -26.52
N SER A 13 1.16 -1.07 -25.53
CA SER A 13 0.30 0.10 -25.76
C SER A 13 1.01 1.18 -26.57
N PRO A 14 0.28 1.94 -27.41
CA PRO A 14 0.86 3.01 -28.24
C PRO A 14 1.72 4.03 -27.48
N LYS A 15 1.44 4.24 -26.19
CA LYS A 15 2.25 5.12 -25.31
C LYS A 15 3.61 4.53 -24.97
N VAL A 16 3.70 3.21 -24.77
CA VAL A 16 4.95 2.51 -24.46
C VAL A 16 5.88 2.59 -25.65
N ASN A 17 5.36 2.36 -26.86
CA ASN A 17 6.12 2.45 -28.11
C ASN A 17 6.67 3.87 -28.31
N GLN A 18 5.87 4.92 -28.07
CA GLN A 18 6.32 6.31 -28.21
C GLN A 18 7.45 6.70 -27.24
N VAL A 19 7.43 6.21 -25.99
CA VAL A 19 8.46 6.53 -24.99
C VAL A 19 9.76 5.75 -25.27
N LEU A 20 9.67 4.51 -25.74
CA LEU A 20 10.85 3.69 -26.07
C LEU A 20 11.52 4.11 -27.40
N GLU A 21 10.77 4.64 -28.36
CA GLU A 21 11.29 5.08 -29.66
C GLU A 21 11.93 6.48 -29.64
N CYS A 22 11.65 7.30 -28.62
CA CYS A 22 12.11 8.68 -28.56
C CYS A 22 13.16 8.87 -27.44
N PRO A 23 14.47 8.93 -27.76
CA PRO A 23 15.52 9.13 -26.76
C PRO A 23 15.53 10.52 -26.10
N LEU A 24 14.53 11.37 -26.39
CA LEU A 24 14.44 12.77 -25.95
C LEU A 24 13.43 13.02 -24.82
N VAL A 25 12.76 11.98 -24.29
CA VAL A 25 11.80 12.17 -23.18
C VAL A 25 12.49 12.40 -21.83
N ASP A 26 13.83 12.35 -21.77
CA ASP A 26 14.60 12.83 -20.61
C ASP A 26 14.52 14.36 -20.41
N ALA A 27 13.95 15.10 -21.36
CA ALA A 27 13.79 16.54 -21.30
C ALA A 27 12.31 16.93 -21.27
N VAL A 28 11.74 17.01 -20.07
CA VAL A 28 10.95 18.15 -19.53
C VAL A 28 10.16 17.65 -18.32
N ALA A 29 10.79 17.76 -17.14
CA ALA A 29 10.08 17.97 -15.88
C ALA A 29 10.91 18.99 -15.08
N THR A 30 10.36 20.19 -14.94
CA THR A 30 10.81 21.36 -14.17
C THR A 30 11.96 21.14 -13.16
N ASN A 31 13.03 21.94 -13.31
CA ASN A 31 14.27 22.04 -12.51
C ASN A 31 14.10 22.38 -11.00
N LEU A 32 13.04 21.93 -10.34
CA LEU A 32 12.91 21.96 -8.87
C LEU A 32 12.76 20.57 -8.24
N LEU A 33 12.38 19.55 -9.01
CA LEU A 33 11.99 18.24 -8.50
C LEU A 33 12.32 17.15 -9.52
N ALA A 34 13.55 16.61 -9.50
CA ALA A 34 13.81 15.36 -10.21
C ALA A 34 13.01 14.22 -9.53
N PRO A 35 12.21 13.43 -10.28
CA PRO A 35 11.57 12.25 -9.74
C PRO A 35 12.62 11.22 -9.32
N VAL A 36 12.35 10.47 -8.25
CA VAL A 36 13.30 9.47 -7.70
C VAL A 36 13.57 8.34 -8.71
N LYS A 37 12.59 8.04 -9.56
CA LYS A 37 12.66 7.08 -10.66
C LYS A 37 12.25 7.78 -11.96
N THR A 38 12.93 7.49 -13.06
CA THR A 38 12.58 8.06 -14.38
C THR A 38 11.31 7.41 -14.93
N GLU A 39 10.62 8.06 -15.87
CA GLU A 39 9.49 7.43 -16.59
C GLU A 39 9.92 6.14 -17.29
N ARG A 40 11.16 6.09 -17.77
CA ARG A 40 11.76 4.88 -18.34
C ARG A 40 11.90 3.76 -17.30
N ASP A 41 12.43 4.06 -16.11
CA ASP A 41 12.53 3.08 -15.02
C ASP A 41 11.15 2.51 -14.65
N ILE A 42 10.14 3.38 -14.60
CA ILE A 42 8.76 2.98 -14.31
C ILE A 42 8.24 2.01 -15.38
N LEU A 43 8.45 2.31 -16.66
CA LEU A 43 7.99 1.47 -17.77
C LEU A 43 8.74 0.13 -17.87
N GLU A 44 10.05 0.12 -17.62
CA GLU A 44 10.89 -1.08 -17.76
C GLU A 44 10.78 -2.04 -16.56
N ASN A 45 10.43 -1.51 -15.37
CA ASN A 45 10.53 -2.26 -14.12
C ASN A 45 9.24 -2.30 -13.28
N SER A 46 8.09 -1.93 -13.86
CA SER A 46 6.77 -2.17 -13.23
C SER A 46 5.73 -2.67 -14.23
N MET A 47 4.66 -3.29 -13.71
CA MET A 47 3.52 -3.72 -14.50
C MET A 47 2.73 -2.52 -15.02
N LEU A 48 2.42 -2.52 -16.32
CA LEU A 48 1.69 -1.43 -16.98
C LEU A 48 0.19 -1.46 -16.67
N GLU A 49 -0.49 -0.31 -16.79
CA GLU A 49 -1.93 -0.18 -16.52
C GLU A 49 -2.79 -1.04 -17.47
N ASP A 50 -2.25 -1.38 -18.64
CA ASP A 50 -2.88 -2.17 -19.70
C ASP A 50 -2.39 -3.62 -19.78
N ASP A 51 -1.61 -4.12 -18.82
CA ASP A 51 -1.06 -5.50 -18.85
C ASP A 51 -1.88 -6.51 -18.02
N PRO A 52 -2.72 -7.35 -18.66
CA PRO A 52 -3.35 -8.51 -18.04
C PRO A 52 -2.52 -9.81 -18.16
N ASN A 53 -1.19 -9.67 -18.24
CA ASN A 53 -0.12 -10.66 -18.09
C ASN A 53 0.45 -11.30 -19.35
N ALA A 54 0.61 -10.52 -20.43
CA ALA A 54 1.56 -10.87 -21.49
C ALA A 54 2.79 -9.95 -21.51
N ASN A 55 3.12 -9.34 -20.35
CA ASN A 55 4.43 -8.84 -19.91
C ASN A 55 5.25 -8.21 -21.05
N CYS A 56 4.81 -7.03 -21.49
CA CYS A 56 5.47 -6.20 -22.51
C CYS A 56 6.98 -6.15 -22.28
N ALA A 57 7.73 -6.89 -23.08
CA ALA A 57 9.17 -7.01 -22.93
C ALA A 57 9.84 -5.77 -23.52
N VAL A 58 10.26 -4.84 -22.66
CA VAL A 58 11.54 -4.16 -22.86
C VAL A 58 12.65 -5.11 -22.41
N ALA A 59 12.62 -6.37 -22.87
CA ALA A 59 13.67 -7.32 -22.54
C ALA A 59 14.87 -7.01 -23.43
N GLU A 60 16.04 -6.90 -22.81
CA GLU A 60 17.28 -6.94 -23.58
C GLU A 60 17.33 -8.27 -24.38
N PRO A 61 17.93 -8.27 -25.58
CA PRO A 61 17.89 -9.42 -26.51
C PRO A 61 18.45 -10.76 -25.99
N GLN A 62 18.95 -10.84 -24.76
CA GLN A 62 19.76 -11.96 -24.26
C GLN A 62 19.04 -12.94 -23.32
N GLU A 63 17.87 -12.62 -22.76
CA GLU A 63 17.12 -13.59 -21.93
C GLU A 63 15.87 -14.09 -22.63
N VAL A 64 15.90 -15.36 -23.06
CA VAL A 64 14.69 -16.09 -23.46
C VAL A 64 13.90 -16.41 -22.19
N VAL A 65 13.08 -15.48 -21.72
CA VAL A 65 12.19 -15.68 -20.57
C VAL A 65 10.96 -16.46 -21.04
N THR A 66 10.82 -17.72 -20.62
CA THR A 66 9.76 -18.64 -21.07
C THR A 66 8.44 -18.52 -20.29
N GLY A 67 8.15 -17.36 -19.70
CA GLY A 67 6.94 -17.15 -18.88
C GLY A 67 6.76 -15.71 -18.41
N PRO A 68 5.59 -15.38 -17.81
CA PRO A 68 5.28 -14.03 -17.33
C PRO A 68 6.20 -13.61 -16.18
N ARG A 69 6.74 -12.37 -16.21
CA ARG A 69 7.59 -11.79 -15.15
C ARG A 69 6.79 -11.51 -13.88
N TRP A 70 5.54 -11.07 -14.04
CA TRP A 70 4.59 -10.81 -12.97
C TRP A 70 3.20 -11.40 -13.30
N GLY A 71 2.36 -11.51 -12.27
CA GLY A 71 0.95 -11.88 -12.40
C GLY A 71 0.55 -13.24 -11.81
N PRO A 72 -0.73 -13.64 -11.94
CA PRO A 72 -1.32 -14.79 -11.26
C PRO A 72 -0.82 -16.14 -11.80
N GLN A 73 -0.18 -16.14 -12.98
CA GLN A 73 0.46 -17.32 -13.55
C GLN A 73 1.88 -17.55 -12.99
N HIS A 74 2.45 -16.59 -12.26
CA HIS A 74 3.75 -16.74 -11.63
C HIS A 74 3.69 -17.80 -10.50
N ARG A 75 4.66 -18.71 -10.47
CA ARG A 75 4.70 -19.84 -9.50
C ARG A 75 4.71 -19.36 -8.06
N GLY A 76 5.54 -18.34 -7.76
CA GLY A 76 5.58 -17.72 -6.44
C GLY A 76 4.22 -17.16 -6.00
N ALA A 77 3.49 -16.50 -6.91
CA ALA A 77 2.16 -15.96 -6.59
C ALA A 77 1.15 -17.07 -6.30
N GLN A 78 1.14 -18.14 -7.09
CA GLN A 78 0.23 -19.28 -6.87
C GLN A 78 0.49 -19.98 -5.53
N GLU A 79 1.75 -20.18 -5.17
CA GLU A 79 2.10 -20.79 -3.89
C GLU A 79 1.70 -19.91 -2.71
N LEU A 80 2.00 -18.60 -2.79
CA LEU A 80 1.62 -17.64 -1.76
C LEU A 80 0.09 -17.53 -1.63
N ALA A 81 -0.66 -17.52 -2.73
CA ALA A 81 -2.12 -17.53 -2.72
C ALA A 81 -2.68 -18.75 -1.95
N ASN A 82 -2.10 -19.94 -2.18
CA ASN A 82 -2.52 -21.19 -1.54
C ASN A 82 -2.21 -21.28 -0.04
N LEU A 83 -1.42 -20.36 0.51
CA LEU A 83 -1.14 -20.30 1.95
C LEU A 83 -2.25 -19.57 2.74
N TYR A 84 -3.27 -19.00 2.07
CA TYR A 84 -4.46 -18.47 2.75
C TYR A 84 -5.23 -19.61 3.41
N SER A 85 -5.66 -19.42 4.66
CA SER A 85 -6.30 -20.48 5.44
C SER A 85 -7.70 -20.10 5.89
N GLY A 86 -8.56 -21.11 6.08
CA GLY A 86 -9.88 -20.89 6.68
C GLY A 86 -9.82 -20.30 8.09
N GLY A 87 -8.77 -20.61 8.87
CA GLY A 87 -8.55 -20.02 10.19
C GLY A 87 -8.31 -18.51 10.13
N LYS A 88 -7.48 -18.06 9.16
CA LYS A 88 -7.27 -16.64 8.88
C LYS A 88 -8.58 -15.94 8.51
N ARG A 89 -9.37 -16.55 7.61
CA ARG A 89 -10.67 -16.03 7.22
C ARG A 89 -11.63 -15.83 8.40
N ILE A 90 -11.71 -16.80 9.30
CA ILE A 90 -12.56 -16.71 10.49
C ILE A 90 -12.11 -15.55 11.39
N GLN A 91 -10.81 -15.42 11.61
CA GLN A 91 -10.24 -14.31 12.40
C GLN A 91 -10.59 -12.95 11.77
N GLU A 92 -10.42 -12.79 10.46
CA GLU A 92 -10.75 -11.54 9.76
C GLU A 92 -12.25 -11.20 9.88
N CYS A 93 -13.14 -12.17 9.67
CA CYS A 93 -14.59 -11.97 9.84
C CYS A 93 -14.94 -11.49 11.25
N ILE A 94 -14.38 -12.13 12.29
CA ILE A 94 -14.59 -11.74 13.69
C ILE A 94 -14.08 -10.32 13.92
N CYS A 95 -12.88 -9.99 13.45
CA CYS A 95 -12.27 -8.69 13.67
C CYS A 95 -13.03 -7.57 12.97
N VAL A 96 -13.49 -7.79 11.73
CA VAL A 96 -14.32 -6.82 11.00
C VAL A 96 -15.64 -6.59 11.75
N ALA A 97 -16.34 -7.65 12.16
CA ALA A 97 -17.61 -7.52 12.89
C ALA A 97 -17.43 -6.79 14.24
N MET A 98 -16.41 -7.16 15.02
CA MET A 98 -16.09 -6.52 16.30
C MET A 98 -15.74 -5.04 16.12
N CYS A 99 -14.86 -4.73 15.16
CA CYS A 99 -14.43 -3.37 14.90
C CYS A 99 -15.59 -2.49 14.41
N LEU A 100 -16.43 -2.97 13.49
CA LEU A 100 -17.63 -2.23 13.05
C LEU A 100 -18.59 -1.95 14.20
N THR A 101 -18.77 -2.93 15.10
CA THR A 101 -19.60 -2.76 16.31
C THR A 101 -19.01 -1.67 17.22
N LEU A 102 -17.69 -1.73 17.48
CA LEU A 102 -17.00 -0.72 18.29
C LEU A 102 -17.05 0.66 17.64
N MET A 103 -16.91 0.76 16.31
CA MET A 103 -17.03 2.01 15.59
C MET A 103 -18.44 2.60 15.74
N ALA A 104 -19.49 1.79 15.59
CA ALA A 104 -20.87 2.24 15.76
C ALA A 104 -21.16 2.71 17.19
N VAL A 105 -20.75 1.95 18.21
CA VAL A 105 -20.92 2.32 19.62
C VAL A 105 -20.20 3.62 19.95
N ASN A 106 -18.94 3.74 19.52
CA ASN A 106 -18.16 4.96 19.73
C ASN A 106 -18.74 6.17 18.99
N LEU A 107 -19.25 5.99 17.78
CA LEU A 107 -19.93 7.06 17.05
C LEU A 107 -21.14 7.57 17.83
N VAL A 108 -21.95 6.68 18.39
CA VAL A 108 -23.09 7.04 19.24
C VAL A 108 -22.61 7.85 20.46
N PHE A 109 -21.57 7.40 21.16
CA PHE A 109 -21.01 8.17 22.28
C PHE A 109 -20.48 9.55 21.85
N ILE A 110 -19.76 9.63 20.73
CA ILE A 110 -19.27 10.92 20.20
C ILE A 110 -20.43 11.87 19.92
N LEU A 111 -21.51 11.39 19.30
CA LEU A 111 -22.69 12.20 18.99
C LEU A 111 -23.41 12.70 20.25
N PHE A 112 -23.43 11.92 21.34
CA PHE A 112 -23.99 12.38 22.62
C PHE A 112 -23.14 13.44 23.33
N HIS A 113 -21.82 13.41 23.15
CA HIS A 113 -20.90 14.28 23.88
C HIS A 113 -20.38 15.47 23.05
N ILE A 114 -20.72 15.53 21.75
CA ILE A 114 -20.27 16.61 20.86
C ILE A 114 -20.87 17.94 21.28
N ARG A 115 -20.02 18.96 21.38
CA ARG A 115 -20.44 20.34 21.63
C ARG A 115 -20.07 21.21 20.42
N ILE A 116 -20.96 22.14 20.07
CA ILE A 116 -20.83 22.96 18.84
C ILE A 116 -19.51 23.74 18.84
N GLU A 117 -19.04 24.19 20.01
CA GLU A 117 -17.80 24.96 20.12
C GLU A 117 -16.56 24.16 19.71
N ARG A 118 -16.67 22.82 19.62
CA ARG A 118 -15.57 21.92 19.29
C ARG A 118 -15.57 21.39 17.86
N LEU A 119 -16.53 21.80 17.03
CA LEU A 119 -16.60 21.36 15.63
C LEU A 119 -15.38 21.77 14.80
N SER A 120 -14.79 22.94 15.07
CA SER A 120 -13.58 23.40 14.39
C SER A 120 -12.38 22.47 14.64
N PHE A 121 -12.29 21.87 15.83
CA PHE A 121 -11.23 20.90 16.15
C PHE A 121 -11.37 19.59 15.39
N VAL A 122 -12.58 19.19 15.00
CA VAL A 122 -12.84 17.93 14.29
C VAL A 122 -12.06 17.89 12.97
N LEU A 123 -12.04 19.00 12.22
CA LEU A 123 -11.28 19.09 10.96
C LEU A 123 -9.77 18.98 11.20
N VAL A 124 -9.27 19.63 12.26
CA VAL A 124 -7.85 19.58 12.63
C VAL A 124 -7.44 18.16 13.00
N VAL A 125 -8.22 17.48 13.86
CA VAL A 125 -7.92 16.09 14.24
C VAL A 125 -8.13 15.11 13.08
N ALA A 126 -9.05 15.37 12.17
CA ALA A 126 -9.21 14.58 10.94
C ALA A 126 -7.95 14.67 10.07
N PHE A 127 -7.42 15.89 9.88
CA PHE A 127 -6.19 16.11 9.13
C PHE A 127 -4.99 15.39 9.77
N PHE A 128 -4.78 15.53 11.07
CA PHE A 128 -3.70 14.80 11.75
C PHE A 128 -3.95 13.29 11.75
N GLY A 129 -5.20 12.85 11.84
CA GLY A 129 -5.58 11.44 11.77
C GLY A 129 -5.20 10.82 10.44
N ILE A 130 -5.52 11.47 9.31
CA ILE A 130 -5.18 10.93 7.98
C ILE A 130 -3.66 10.98 7.71
N VAL A 131 -2.96 12.03 8.15
CA VAL A 131 -1.49 12.11 8.04
C VAL A 131 -0.82 11.00 8.87
N THR A 132 -1.32 10.74 10.08
CA THR A 132 -0.80 9.66 10.93
C THR A 132 -1.10 8.29 10.34
N ALA A 133 -2.29 8.08 9.78
CA ALA A 133 -2.63 6.86 9.07
C ALA A 133 -1.67 6.63 7.89
N ASP A 134 -1.41 7.68 7.10
CA ASP A 134 -0.49 7.61 5.96
C ASP A 134 0.94 7.23 6.40
N PHE A 135 1.45 7.85 7.46
CA PHE A 135 2.76 7.51 8.01
C PHE A 135 2.82 6.06 8.50
N CYS A 136 1.85 5.66 9.34
CA CYS A 136 1.78 4.31 9.89
C CYS A 136 1.63 3.26 8.78
N SER A 137 0.87 3.57 7.73
CA SER A 137 0.76 2.69 6.56
C SER A 137 2.11 2.47 5.90
N GLY A 138 2.89 3.54 5.70
CA GLY A 138 4.23 3.46 5.13
C GLY A 138 5.20 2.70 6.01
N PHE A 139 5.16 2.92 7.33
CA PHE A 139 6.02 2.21 8.27
C PHE A 139 5.76 0.70 8.27
N VAL A 140 4.48 0.30 8.34
CA VAL A 140 4.08 -1.10 8.34
C VAL A 140 4.38 -1.76 6.99
N HIS A 141 4.09 -1.06 5.89
CA HIS A 141 4.36 -1.53 4.53
C HIS A 141 5.87 -1.74 4.31
N TRP A 142 6.68 -0.72 4.59
CA TRP A 142 8.14 -0.82 4.56
C TRP A 142 8.66 -1.98 5.41
N ALA A 143 8.15 -2.14 6.64
CA ALA A 143 8.61 -3.20 7.52
C ALA A 143 8.26 -4.60 6.97
N ALA A 144 7.07 -4.77 6.42
CA ALA A 144 6.60 -6.03 5.85
C ALA A 144 7.32 -6.39 4.55
N ASP A 145 7.54 -5.41 3.67
CA ASP A 145 8.26 -5.58 2.41
C ASP A 145 9.73 -5.91 2.63
N THR A 146 10.33 -5.25 3.63
CA THR A 146 11.78 -5.26 3.79
C THR A 146 12.26 -6.41 4.66
N TRP A 147 11.49 -6.81 5.68
CA TRP A 147 11.98 -7.70 6.72
C TRP A 147 11.10 -8.93 6.92
N GLY A 148 11.69 -9.94 7.58
CA GLY A 148 11.01 -11.19 7.90
C GLY A 148 10.89 -12.15 6.71
N SER A 149 10.25 -13.28 6.98
CA SER A 149 10.02 -14.34 5.99
C SER A 149 8.62 -14.93 6.16
N VAL A 150 8.05 -15.42 5.06
CA VAL A 150 6.78 -16.15 5.05
C VAL A 150 6.84 -17.43 5.90
N GLU A 151 8.05 -17.95 6.15
CA GLU A 151 8.28 -19.12 7.00
C GLU A 151 8.15 -18.84 8.50
N LEU A 152 8.14 -17.56 8.91
CA LEU A 152 7.99 -17.21 10.32
C LEU A 152 6.68 -17.77 10.89
N PRO A 153 6.72 -18.39 12.09
CA PRO A 153 5.53 -18.94 12.70
C PRO A 153 4.55 -17.83 13.01
N VAL A 154 3.26 -18.09 12.78
CA VAL A 154 2.13 -17.17 13.01
C VAL A 154 2.13 -15.94 12.10
N ILE A 155 3.19 -15.13 12.07
CA ILE A 155 3.23 -13.84 11.36
C ILE A 155 3.48 -14.03 9.86
N GLY A 156 4.37 -14.95 9.47
CA GLY A 156 4.81 -15.09 8.08
C GLY A 156 3.65 -15.32 7.11
N LYS A 157 2.92 -16.41 7.31
CA LYS A 157 1.78 -16.79 6.44
C LYS A 157 0.56 -15.87 6.57
N ASN A 158 0.31 -15.31 7.77
CA ASN A 158 -0.90 -14.54 8.01
C ASN A 158 -0.76 -13.05 7.71
N PHE A 159 0.46 -12.50 7.76
CA PHE A 159 0.70 -11.07 7.64
C PHE A 159 1.71 -10.70 6.55
N LEU A 160 2.84 -11.40 6.42
CA LEU A 160 3.87 -11.05 5.41
C LEU A 160 3.56 -11.59 4.02
N ARG A 161 2.90 -12.75 3.93
CA ARG A 161 2.53 -13.42 2.68
C ARG A 161 1.83 -12.50 1.67
N PRO A 162 0.79 -11.70 2.02
CA PRO A 162 0.12 -10.85 1.05
C PRO A 162 1.06 -9.81 0.41
N PHE A 163 2.04 -9.29 1.14
CA PHE A 163 3.03 -8.32 0.60
C PHE A 163 3.92 -8.99 -0.45
N ARG A 164 4.43 -10.20 -0.15
CA ARG A 164 5.23 -10.99 -1.10
C ARG A 164 4.45 -11.34 -2.37
N GLU A 165 3.18 -11.74 -2.20
CA GLU A 165 2.31 -12.06 -3.33
C GLU A 165 2.05 -10.81 -4.17
N HIS A 166 1.86 -9.67 -3.51
CA HIS A 166 1.56 -8.39 -4.14
C HIS A 166 2.70 -7.86 -5.01
N HIS A 167 3.96 -8.02 -4.63
CA HIS A 167 5.09 -7.61 -5.47
C HIS A 167 5.26 -8.48 -6.73
N ILE A 168 4.78 -9.73 -6.69
CA ILE A 168 4.83 -10.65 -7.83
C ILE A 168 3.60 -10.48 -8.71
N ASP A 169 2.42 -10.35 -8.10
CA ASP A 169 1.17 -10.06 -8.77
C ASP A 169 0.54 -8.81 -8.14
N PRO A 170 0.87 -7.62 -8.65
CA PRO A 170 0.33 -6.35 -8.13
C PRO A 170 -1.20 -6.29 -8.16
N THR A 171 -1.84 -7.04 -9.06
CA THR A 171 -3.31 -7.07 -9.16
C THR A 171 -3.98 -8.08 -8.22
N SER A 172 -3.23 -8.91 -7.48
CA SER A 172 -3.77 -9.89 -6.53
C SER A 172 -4.78 -9.29 -5.56
N ILE A 173 -4.41 -8.18 -4.93
CA ILE A 173 -5.25 -7.43 -4.00
C ILE A 173 -6.61 -7.03 -4.62
N THR A 174 -6.70 -6.86 -5.94
CA THR A 174 -7.96 -6.49 -6.60
C THR A 174 -8.99 -7.62 -6.59
N ARG A 175 -8.52 -8.87 -6.48
CA ARG A 175 -9.33 -10.10 -6.53
C ARG A 175 -9.82 -10.59 -5.17
N HIS A 176 -9.25 -10.06 -4.09
CA HIS A 176 -9.69 -10.36 -2.72
C HIS A 176 -11.02 -9.66 -2.43
N ASP A 177 -11.86 -10.24 -1.57
CA ASP A 177 -13.07 -9.54 -1.11
C ASP A 177 -12.75 -8.50 -0.03
N PHE A 178 -13.78 -7.81 0.48
CA PHE A 178 -13.59 -6.76 1.48
C PHE A 178 -12.95 -7.27 2.77
N ILE A 179 -13.27 -8.50 3.19
CA ILE A 179 -12.81 -9.07 4.45
C ILE A 179 -11.33 -9.45 4.34
N GLU A 180 -10.94 -10.14 3.28
CA GLU A 180 -9.53 -10.51 3.07
C GLU A 180 -8.66 -9.26 2.82
N THR A 181 -9.19 -8.25 2.13
CA THR A 181 -8.46 -6.99 1.88
C THR A 181 -8.20 -6.21 3.18
N ASN A 182 -9.20 -6.13 4.06
CA ASN A 182 -9.20 -5.16 5.17
C ASN A 182 -9.13 -5.78 6.57
N GLY A 183 -9.28 -7.10 6.72
CA GLY A 183 -9.47 -7.75 8.01
C GLY A 183 -8.37 -7.44 9.04
N ASP A 184 -7.11 -7.37 8.60
CA ASP A 184 -5.99 -7.01 9.47
C ASP A 184 -6.01 -5.54 9.90
N ASN A 185 -6.37 -4.63 9.01
CA ASN A 185 -6.50 -3.21 9.36
C ASN A 185 -7.61 -3.01 10.39
N PHE A 186 -8.74 -3.72 10.22
CA PHE A 186 -9.83 -3.70 11.21
C PHE A 186 -9.35 -4.29 12.54
N MET A 187 -8.63 -5.42 12.54
CA MET A 187 -8.07 -6.03 13.76
C MET A 187 -7.18 -5.05 14.54
N VAL A 188 -6.25 -4.36 13.87
CA VAL A 188 -5.29 -3.43 14.50
C VAL A 188 -6.00 -2.28 15.24
N THR A 189 -7.17 -1.85 14.76
CA THR A 189 -7.90 -0.73 15.37
C THR A 189 -8.70 -1.11 16.63
N ILE A 190 -8.99 -2.41 16.83
CA ILE A 190 -9.86 -2.89 17.92
C ILE A 190 -9.40 -2.42 19.31
N PRO A 191 -8.13 -2.57 19.73
CA PRO A 191 -7.71 -2.19 21.09
C PRO A 191 -7.93 -0.70 21.38
N PHE A 192 -7.70 0.16 20.40
CA PHE A 192 -7.88 1.61 20.52
C PHE A 192 -9.36 1.98 20.62
N LEU A 193 -10.20 1.37 19.79
CA LEU A 193 -11.65 1.58 19.84
C LEU A 193 -12.27 1.02 21.13
N SER A 194 -11.79 -0.11 21.63
CA SER A 194 -12.21 -0.67 22.92
C SER A 194 -11.80 0.23 24.09
N ARG A 195 -10.57 0.77 24.07
CA ARG A 195 -10.12 1.77 25.06
C ARG A 195 -11.01 3.00 25.04
N MET A 196 -11.43 3.46 23.86
CA MET A 196 -12.30 4.62 23.73
C MET A 196 -13.70 4.36 24.31
N VAL A 197 -14.30 3.19 24.06
CA VAL A 197 -15.55 2.78 24.72
C VAL A 197 -15.38 2.78 26.25
N TRP A 198 -14.25 2.23 26.74
CA TRP A 198 -13.96 2.26 28.18
C TRP A 198 -13.82 3.69 28.71
N ASP A 199 -13.19 4.63 27.97
CA ASP A 199 -13.14 6.04 28.37
C ASP A 199 -14.55 6.64 28.51
N PHE A 200 -15.47 6.38 27.56
CA PHE A 200 -16.84 6.91 27.63
C PHE A 200 -17.70 6.33 28.75
N ILE A 201 -17.44 5.09 29.17
CA ILE A 201 -18.24 4.42 30.21
C ILE A 201 -17.66 4.68 31.61
N ALA A 202 -16.34 4.71 31.75
CA ALA A 202 -15.68 4.70 33.06
C ALA A 202 -15.26 6.09 33.57
N LEU A 203 -15.10 7.08 32.68
CA LEU A 203 -14.68 8.42 33.08
C LEU A 203 -15.88 9.31 33.43
N THR A 204 -15.61 10.34 34.24
CA THR A 204 -16.58 11.41 34.50
C THR A 204 -16.82 12.24 33.24
N GLU A 205 -17.98 12.90 33.15
CA GLU A 205 -18.30 13.81 32.02
C GLU A 205 -17.20 14.86 31.82
N GLU A 206 -16.66 15.43 32.92
CA GLU A 206 -15.60 16.42 32.83
C GLU A 206 -14.34 15.86 32.16
N ASP A 207 -13.95 14.64 32.52
CA ASP A 207 -12.76 13.99 31.97
C ASP A 207 -12.96 13.51 30.52
N VAL A 208 -14.17 13.04 30.18
CA VAL A 208 -14.55 12.76 28.79
C VAL A 208 -14.40 14.02 27.94
N GLN A 209 -14.88 15.16 28.43
CA GLN A 209 -14.80 16.44 27.70
C GLN A 209 -13.37 16.95 27.57
N LYS A 210 -12.50 16.71 28.56
CA LYS A 210 -11.05 17.00 28.43
C LYS A 210 -10.41 16.14 27.34
N LYS A 211 -10.76 14.86 27.26
CA LYS A 211 -10.22 13.91 26.26
C LYS A 211 -10.95 13.93 24.91
N PHE A 212 -12.05 14.67 24.76
CA PHE A 212 -12.94 14.55 23.61
C PHE A 212 -12.23 14.71 22.26
N ALA A 213 -11.35 15.70 22.13
CA ALA A 213 -10.58 15.91 20.90
C ALA A 213 -9.65 14.73 20.57
N TRP A 214 -9.03 14.13 21.60
CA TRP A 214 -8.20 12.93 21.45
C TRP A 214 -9.04 11.72 21.02
N ASN A 215 -10.24 11.54 21.60
CA ASN A 215 -11.15 10.47 21.20
C ASN A 215 -11.60 10.65 19.74
N CYS A 216 -11.95 11.87 19.31
CA CYS A 216 -12.25 12.15 17.90
C CYS A 216 -11.06 11.86 16.98
N TYR A 217 -9.85 12.24 17.39
CA TYR A 217 -8.62 11.92 16.66
C TYR A 217 -8.43 10.41 16.50
N VAL A 218 -8.50 9.64 17.59
CA VAL A 218 -8.35 8.18 17.59
C VAL A 218 -9.44 7.51 16.73
N PHE A 219 -10.67 7.99 16.81
CA PHE A 219 -11.78 7.47 16.02
C PHE A 219 -11.56 7.66 14.52
N LEU A 220 -11.18 8.88 14.10
CA LEU A 220 -10.92 9.18 12.70
C LEU A 220 -9.68 8.47 12.18
N LEU A 221 -8.61 8.42 12.98
CA LEU A 221 -7.42 7.62 12.69
C LEU A 221 -7.78 6.15 12.47
N ALA A 222 -8.62 5.56 13.34
CA ALA A 222 -9.07 4.19 13.18
C ALA A 222 -9.85 3.96 11.88
N ILE A 223 -10.70 4.92 11.46
CA ILE A 223 -11.39 4.85 10.16
C ILE A 223 -10.40 4.87 9.00
N PHE A 224 -9.42 5.79 9.01
CA PHE A 224 -8.42 5.89 7.95
C PHE A 224 -7.54 4.64 7.88
N VAL A 225 -7.11 4.10 9.03
CA VAL A 225 -6.35 2.84 9.10
C VAL A 225 -7.18 1.68 8.54
N ALA A 226 -8.42 1.53 8.99
CA ALA A 226 -9.33 0.47 8.53
C ALA A 226 -9.55 0.49 7.01
N MET A 227 -9.59 1.68 6.40
CA MET A 227 -9.77 1.88 4.95
C MET A 227 -8.47 1.86 4.13
N THR A 228 -7.30 1.83 4.76
CA THR A 228 -6.01 1.97 4.07
C THR A 228 -5.79 0.87 3.02
N ASN A 229 -6.07 -0.40 3.33
CA ASN A 229 -5.91 -1.46 2.35
C ASN A 229 -6.98 -1.40 1.24
N GLN A 230 -8.17 -0.89 1.53
CA GLN A 230 -9.19 -0.66 0.52
C GLN A 230 -8.76 0.44 -0.46
N ILE A 231 -8.13 1.50 0.04
CA ILE A 231 -7.54 2.57 -0.79
C ILE A 231 -6.39 2.03 -1.63
N HIS A 232 -5.52 1.22 -1.04
CA HIS A 232 -4.45 0.52 -1.74
C HIS A 232 -5.00 -0.40 -2.84
N LYS A 233 -6.06 -1.17 -2.56
CA LYS A 233 -6.75 -1.95 -3.59
C LYS A 233 -7.26 -1.07 -4.75
N TRP A 234 -7.80 0.10 -4.45
CA TRP A 234 -8.24 1.06 -5.47
C TRP A 234 -7.09 1.66 -6.27
N SER A 235 -5.86 1.74 -5.74
CA SER A 235 -4.70 2.17 -6.54
C SER A 235 -4.27 1.13 -7.58
N HIS A 236 -4.67 -0.14 -7.40
CA HIS A 236 -4.47 -1.22 -8.38
C HIS A 236 -5.68 -1.50 -9.28
N THR A 237 -6.81 -0.84 -9.04
CA THR A 237 -8.05 -1.08 -9.80
C THR A 237 -8.18 -0.05 -10.93
N TYR A 238 -7.82 -0.43 -12.15
CA TYR A 238 -7.78 0.50 -13.28
C TYR A 238 -9.15 0.78 -13.93
N PHE A 239 -10.07 -0.19 -13.85
CA PHE A 239 -11.39 -0.12 -14.48
C PHE A 239 -12.50 -0.37 -13.45
N GLY A 240 -13.68 0.23 -13.68
CA GLY A 240 -14.87 -0.05 -12.87
C GLY A 240 -14.88 0.56 -11.46
N LEU A 241 -13.97 1.48 -11.14
CA LEU A 241 -14.06 2.22 -9.87
C LEU A 241 -15.24 3.19 -9.88
N PRO A 242 -15.91 3.38 -8.72
CA PRO A 242 -16.92 4.42 -8.56
C PRO A 242 -16.34 5.82 -8.82
N SER A 243 -17.11 6.71 -9.45
CA SER A 243 -16.65 8.06 -9.82
C SER A 243 -16.15 8.88 -8.64
N TRP A 244 -16.70 8.68 -7.44
CA TRP A 244 -16.24 9.37 -6.23
C TRP A 244 -14.84 8.90 -5.78
N VAL A 245 -14.49 7.62 -5.97
CA VAL A 245 -13.14 7.11 -5.68
C VAL A 245 -12.15 7.73 -6.66
N VAL A 246 -12.50 7.74 -7.94
CA VAL A 246 -11.68 8.35 -9.00
C VAL A 246 -11.45 9.82 -8.70
N PHE A 247 -12.49 10.57 -8.34
CA PHE A 247 -12.38 11.96 -7.90
C PHE A 247 -11.40 12.12 -6.74
N LEU A 248 -11.52 11.33 -5.66
CA LEU A 248 -10.60 11.43 -4.52
C LEU A 248 -9.15 11.11 -4.91
N GLN A 249 -8.92 10.18 -5.84
CA GLN A 249 -7.59 9.86 -6.36
C GLN A 249 -7.03 10.98 -7.25
N GLU A 250 -7.81 11.56 -8.14
CA GLU A 250 -7.38 12.65 -9.04
C GLU A 250 -7.01 13.91 -8.25
N TYR A 251 -7.75 14.22 -7.19
CA TYR A 251 -7.48 15.34 -6.30
C TYR A 251 -6.48 15.02 -5.18
N HIS A 252 -5.85 13.84 -5.22
CA HIS A 252 -4.82 13.42 -4.25
C HIS A 252 -5.31 13.45 -2.79
N ILE A 253 -6.60 13.24 -2.56
CA ILE A 253 -7.18 13.12 -1.22
C ILE A 253 -6.92 11.72 -0.66
N ILE A 254 -6.95 10.71 -1.53
CA ILE A 254 -6.54 9.33 -1.24
C ILE A 254 -5.52 8.88 -2.29
N LEU A 255 -4.83 7.77 -2.03
CA LEU A 255 -3.69 7.30 -2.84
C LEU A 255 -4.01 7.20 -4.35
N PRO A 256 -3.36 8.01 -5.21
CA PRO A 256 -3.51 7.91 -6.65
C PRO A 256 -2.80 6.67 -7.23
N ARG A 257 -3.39 6.07 -8.28
CA ARG A 257 -2.83 4.90 -8.98
C ARG A 257 -1.41 5.14 -9.49
N ARG A 258 -1.19 6.27 -10.17
CA ARG A 258 0.12 6.65 -10.73
C ARG A 258 1.18 6.86 -9.66
N HIS A 259 0.79 7.44 -8.53
CA HIS A 259 1.70 7.67 -7.40
C HIS A 259 2.15 6.34 -6.80
N HIS A 260 1.21 5.41 -6.60
CA HIS A 260 1.52 4.11 -6.03
C HIS A 260 2.34 3.22 -6.99
N ARG A 261 2.19 3.36 -8.31
CA ARG A 261 3.02 2.63 -9.28
C ARG A 261 4.52 2.84 -9.09
N ILE A 262 4.95 4.00 -8.58
CA ILE A 262 6.38 4.29 -8.31
C ILE A 262 6.95 3.29 -7.29
N HIS A 263 6.16 2.86 -6.31
CA HIS A 263 6.53 1.85 -5.34
C HIS A 263 6.73 0.49 -6.01
N HIS A 264 5.83 0.10 -6.92
CA HIS A 264 5.87 -1.14 -7.72
C HIS A 264 7.03 -1.25 -8.72
N VAL A 265 7.88 -0.24 -8.80
CA VAL A 265 9.11 -0.33 -9.58
C VAL A 265 10.15 -1.07 -8.76
N ALA A 266 10.60 -2.22 -9.26
CA ALA A 266 11.67 -3.01 -8.63
C ALA A 266 12.90 -2.10 -8.32
N PRO A 267 13.52 -2.22 -7.14
CA PRO A 267 13.37 -3.29 -6.14
C PRO A 267 12.39 -2.97 -4.98
N HIS A 268 11.32 -2.21 -5.20
CA HIS A 268 10.29 -1.91 -4.18
C HIS A 268 10.80 -1.18 -2.92
N GLU A 269 11.73 -0.22 -3.10
CA GLU A 269 12.44 0.43 -1.99
C GLU A 269 11.95 1.84 -1.65
N THR A 270 10.88 2.32 -2.28
CA THR A 270 10.43 3.70 -2.19
C THR A 270 8.91 3.81 -2.10
N TYR A 271 8.39 4.93 -1.59
CA TYR A 271 6.98 5.33 -1.67
C TYR A 271 6.02 4.36 -0.93
N PHE A 272 6.37 3.97 0.29
CA PHE A 272 5.62 2.98 1.07
C PHE A 272 4.25 3.43 1.62
N CYS A 273 3.99 4.73 1.78
CA CYS A 273 2.72 5.23 2.32
C CYS A 273 1.58 5.01 1.32
N ILE A 274 0.52 4.33 1.78
CA ILE A 274 -0.57 3.82 0.93
C ILE A 274 -1.97 4.32 1.33
N THR A 275 -2.10 5.20 2.34
CA THR A 275 -3.39 5.81 2.66
C THR A 275 -3.68 7.00 1.73
N THR A 276 -2.77 7.94 1.65
CA THR A 276 -2.85 9.12 0.76
C THR A 276 -1.60 9.26 -0.10
N GLY A 277 -0.46 8.75 0.37
CA GLY A 277 0.85 8.92 -0.25
C GLY A 277 1.46 10.31 -0.04
N TRP A 278 0.86 11.17 0.79
CA TRP A 278 1.33 12.53 1.06
C TRP A 278 2.74 12.55 1.64
N LEU A 279 3.06 11.56 2.48
CA LEU A 279 4.35 11.49 3.16
C LEU A 279 5.44 10.80 2.34
N ASN A 280 5.12 10.21 1.19
CA ASN A 280 6.13 9.55 0.35
C ASN A 280 7.22 10.53 -0.07
N TRP A 281 6.88 11.65 -0.68
CA TRP A 281 7.89 12.61 -1.15
C TRP A 281 8.76 13.18 -0.01
N PRO A 282 8.20 13.67 1.11
CA PRO A 282 9.02 14.12 2.24
C PRO A 282 9.97 13.04 2.77
N LEU A 283 9.48 11.81 2.96
CA LEU A 283 10.27 10.72 3.53
C LEU A 283 11.37 10.25 2.57
N GLU A 284 11.12 10.25 1.27
CA GLU A 284 12.16 9.98 0.27
C GLU A 284 13.25 11.05 0.26
N LYS A 285 12.88 12.34 0.34
CA LYS A 285 13.88 13.42 0.41
C LYS A 285 14.75 13.34 1.65
N LEU A 286 14.18 12.88 2.76
CA LEU A 286 14.92 12.63 4.00
C LEU A 286 15.70 11.31 4.00
N ARG A 287 15.56 10.48 2.95
CA ARG A 287 16.09 9.10 2.91
C ARG A 287 15.71 8.31 4.16
N PHE A 288 14.47 8.50 4.63
CA PHE A 288 14.02 7.95 5.90
C PHE A 288 14.11 6.42 5.93
N TRP A 289 13.55 5.75 4.92
CA TRP A 289 13.50 4.29 4.83
C TRP A 289 14.88 3.68 4.59
N SER A 290 15.61 4.15 3.58
CA SER A 290 16.95 3.65 3.26
C SER A 290 17.96 3.95 4.39
N GLY A 291 17.82 5.07 5.08
CA GLY A 291 18.61 5.37 6.28
C GLY A 291 18.37 4.36 7.41
N LEU A 292 17.12 3.99 7.68
CA LEU A 292 16.78 2.96 8.65
C LEU A 292 17.32 1.59 8.25
N GLU A 293 17.24 1.25 6.96
CA GLU A 293 17.78 -0.01 6.44
C GLU A 293 19.29 -0.14 6.64
N VAL A 294 20.06 0.91 6.34
CA VAL A 294 21.51 0.94 6.58
C VAL A 294 21.82 0.73 8.06
N VAL A 295 21.08 1.39 8.95
CA VAL A 295 21.28 1.23 10.41
C VAL A 295 20.95 -0.19 10.85
N ILE A 296 19.83 -0.76 10.39
CA ILE A 296 19.40 -2.11 10.77
C ILE A 296 20.39 -3.15 10.22
N GLU A 297 20.81 -3.05 8.96
CA GLU A 297 21.80 -3.94 8.36
C GLU A 297 23.13 -3.86 9.12
N ALA A 298 23.60 -2.65 9.46
CA ALA A 298 24.83 -2.47 10.22
C ALA A 298 24.77 -3.09 11.62
N VAL A 299 23.61 -3.03 12.28
CA VAL A 299 23.43 -3.54 13.65
C VAL A 299 23.15 -5.05 13.68
N THR A 300 22.42 -5.57 12.69
CA THR A 300 21.91 -6.96 12.72
C THR A 300 22.57 -7.89 11.71
N GLY A 301 23.20 -7.35 10.66
CA GLY A 301 23.71 -8.10 9.51
C GLY A 301 22.64 -8.60 8.53
N PHE A 302 21.36 -8.32 8.79
CA PHE A 302 20.28 -8.71 7.88
C PHE A 302 20.21 -7.77 6.67
N LYS A 303 20.15 -8.35 5.48
CA LYS A 303 19.96 -7.59 4.24
C LYS A 303 18.48 -7.27 4.01
N PRO A 304 18.14 -6.03 3.63
CA PRO A 304 16.77 -5.66 3.32
C PRO A 304 16.25 -6.45 2.10
N ARG A 305 14.96 -6.81 2.13
CA ARG A 305 14.21 -7.50 1.05
C ARG A 305 14.76 -8.87 0.63
N ALA A 306 15.61 -9.49 1.46
CA ALA A 306 16.25 -10.75 1.12
C ALA A 306 15.27 -11.93 0.90
N ASP A 307 14.11 -11.93 1.57
CA ASP A 307 13.06 -12.93 1.36
C ASP A 307 12.19 -12.58 0.14
N ASP A 308 11.83 -11.31 -0.02
CA ASP A 308 11.01 -10.80 -1.12
C ASP A 308 11.61 -11.12 -2.50
N LEU A 309 12.91 -10.84 -2.67
CA LEU A 309 13.62 -11.12 -3.90
C LEU A 309 13.68 -12.62 -4.23
N LYS A 310 13.79 -13.50 -3.22
CA LYS A 310 13.75 -14.95 -3.45
C LYS A 310 12.42 -15.42 -4.02
N TRP A 311 11.32 -14.81 -3.59
CA TRP A 311 9.99 -15.11 -4.11
C TRP A 311 9.83 -14.61 -5.55
N ALA A 312 10.35 -13.43 -5.86
CA ALA A 312 10.33 -12.85 -7.21
C ALA A 312 11.17 -13.69 -8.22
N GLU A 313 12.23 -14.36 -7.78
CA GLU A 313 13.07 -15.21 -8.63
C GLU A 313 12.50 -16.62 -8.87
N LYS A 314 11.38 -16.98 -8.22
CA LYS A 314 10.83 -18.34 -8.24
C LYS A 314 10.12 -18.67 -9.57
N ARG A 315 10.89 -19.20 -10.53
CA ARG A 315 10.43 -19.50 -11.92
C ARG A 315 10.04 -20.96 -12.21
N LYS A 316 10.16 -21.89 -11.26
CA LYS A 316 9.82 -23.32 -11.44
C LYS A 316 9.02 -23.86 -10.25
#